data_AF-A0A172TV88-F1
#
_entry.id   AF-A0A172TV88-F1
#
_cell.length_a   1.000
_cell.length_b   1.000
_cell.length_c   1.000
_cell.angle_alpha   90.00
_cell.angle_beta   90.00
_cell.angle_gamma   90.00
#
_symmetry.space_group_name_H-M   'P 1'
#
loop_
_entity.id
_entity.type
_entity.pdbx_description
1 polymer ?
#
loop_
_entity_poly.entity_id
_entity_poly.type
_entity_poly.pdbx_seq_one_letter_code
_entity_poly.pdbx_strand_id
1 'polypeptide(L)'
;MFVIAHHFIQQPEEFWAAAQQGSASLPSHLKIHSVFPSRDMRTGTCVWEAASVNDVQSYLDEKMSSMAKNVCYEVNDTMALGLPQKTMEAAATAG
;
A
#
# COMPACT_ATOMS: atom_id res chain seq x y z
N MET A 1 -5.25 -6.10 8.72
CA MET A 1 -5.98 -4.81 8.71
C MET A 1 -5.93 -4.21 7.31
N PHE A 2 -6.83 -3.29 6.97
CA PHE A 2 -6.70 -2.49 5.75
C PHE A 2 -5.86 -1.24 6.02
N VAL A 3 -4.98 -0.92 5.09
CA VAL A 3 -4.09 0.24 5.16
C VAL A 3 -4.23 1.03 3.87
N ILE A 4 -4.42 2.35 3.98
CA ILE A 4 -4.28 3.24 2.83
C ILE A 4 -2.85 3.74 2.78
N ALA A 5 -2.27 3.69 1.59
CA ALA A 5 -1.04 4.41 1.27
C ALA A 5 -1.36 5.55 0.31
N HIS A 6 -1.02 6.78 0.70
CA HIS A 6 -0.98 7.94 -0.18
C HIS A 6 0.45 8.18 -0.65
N HIS A 7 0.64 8.25 -1.96
CA HIS A 7 1.92 8.50 -2.61
C HIS A 7 1.92 9.91 -3.18
N PHE A 8 2.92 10.71 -2.81
CA PHE A 8 3.21 12.02 -3.40
C PHE A 8 4.48 11.87 -4.25
N ILE A 9 4.31 11.74 -5.56
CA ILE A 9 5.31 11.19 -6.47
C ILE A 9 6.03 12.32 -7.20
N GLN A 10 7.36 12.37 -7.04
CA GLN A 10 8.22 13.34 -7.72
C GLN A 10 8.69 12.84 -9.09
N GLN A 11 8.87 11.52 -9.24
CA GLN A 11 9.38 10.85 -10.44
C GLN A 11 8.36 9.82 -10.98
N PRO A 12 7.30 10.26 -11.69
CA PRO A 12 6.16 9.40 -12.03
C PRO A 12 6.52 8.15 -12.83
N GLU A 13 7.28 8.28 -13.91
CA GLU A 13 7.62 7.16 -14.79
C GLU A 13 8.41 6.07 -14.05
N GLU A 14 9.43 6.48 -13.28
CA GLU A 14 10.25 5.58 -12.48
C GLU A 14 9.43 4.90 -11.37
N PHE A 15 8.62 5.67 -10.65
CA PHE A 15 7.78 5.15 -9.57
C PHE A 15 6.81 4.07 -10.07
N TRP A 16 6.09 4.33 -11.16
CA TRP A 16 5.10 3.39 -11.68
C TRP A 16 5.74 2.16 -12.33
N ALA A 17 6.91 2.31 -12.97
CA ALA A 17 7.69 1.18 -13.44
C ALA A 17 8.15 0.29 -12.27
N ALA A 18 8.68 0.89 -11.20
CA ALA A 18 9.08 0.17 -9.99
C ALA A 18 7.89 -0.51 -9.30
N ALA A 19 6.73 0.17 -9.22
CA ALA A 19 5.51 -0.40 -8.65
C ALA A 19 5.01 -1.62 -9.43
N GLN A 20 5.03 -1.55 -10.77
CA GLN A 20 4.63 -2.67 -11.62
C GLN A 20 5.57 -3.88 -11.43
N GLN A 21 6.89 -3.66 -11.39
CA GLN A 21 7.86 -4.72 -11.14
C GLN A 21 7.73 -5.32 -9.73
N GLY A 22 7.57 -4.47 -8.71
CA GLY A 22 7.46 -4.89 -7.31
C GLY A 22 6.17 -5.64 -6.98
N SER A 23 5.07 -5.35 -7.70
CA SER A 23 3.79 -6.03 -7.47
C SER A 23 3.80 -7.54 -7.78
N ALA A 24 4.74 -8.01 -8.60
CA ALA A 24 4.88 -9.43 -8.93
C ALA A 24 5.52 -10.25 -7.80
N SER A 25 6.17 -9.61 -6.83
CA SER A 25 7.00 -10.25 -5.81
C SER A 25 6.84 -9.59 -4.43
N LEU A 26 5.59 -9.26 -4.06
CA LEU A 26 5.29 -8.74 -2.74
C LEU A 26 5.63 -9.78 -1.65
N PRO A 27 6.17 -9.34 -0.50
CA PRO A 27 6.28 -10.19 0.69
C PRO A 27 4.93 -10.80 1.05
N SER A 28 4.91 -12.05 1.49
CA SER A 28 3.66 -12.79 1.77
C SER A 28 2.76 -12.15 2.85
N HIS A 29 3.32 -11.29 3.69
CA HIS A 29 2.60 -10.55 4.73
C HIS A 29 2.04 -9.20 4.23
N LEU A 30 2.19 -8.88 2.94
CA LEU A 30 1.65 -7.68 2.31
C LEU A 30 0.81 -8.07 1.11
N LYS A 31 -0.38 -7.48 1.00
CA LYS A 31 -1.24 -7.62 -0.17
C LYS A 31 -1.74 -6.26 -0.62
N ILE A 32 -1.61 -6.00 -1.92
CA ILE A 32 -2.23 -4.84 -2.56
C ILE A 32 -3.56 -5.26 -3.18
N HIS A 33 -4.64 -4.56 -2.85
CA HIS A 33 -5.98 -4.83 -3.36
C HIS A 33 -6.35 -3.92 -4.51
N SER A 34 -5.92 -2.66 -4.46
CA SER A 34 -6.27 -1.67 -5.47
C SER A 34 -5.23 -0.58 -5.56
N VAL A 35 -5.04 -0.05 -6.77
CA VAL A 35 -4.11 1.02 -7.10
C VAL A 35 -4.85 2.07 -7.90
N PHE A 36 -4.87 3.31 -7.40
CA PHE A 36 -5.57 4.43 -8.01
C PHE A 36 -4.59 5.55 -8.32
N PRO A 37 -3.91 5.52 -9.48
CA PRO A 37 -3.08 6.63 -9.93
C PRO A 37 -3.96 7.85 -10.28
N SER A 38 -3.48 9.05 -9.98
CA SER A 38 -4.04 10.29 -10.53
C SER A 38 -3.81 10.36 -12.04
N ARG A 39 -4.61 11.16 -12.75
CA ARG A 39 -4.48 11.32 -14.21
C ARG A 39 -3.10 11.82 -14.66
N ASP A 40 -2.46 12.64 -13.84
CA ASP A 40 -1.11 13.16 -14.08
C ASP A 40 0.00 12.28 -13.47
N MET A 41 -0.37 11.15 -12.87
CA MET A 41 0.53 10.16 -12.27
C MET A 41 1.39 10.67 -11.10
N ARG A 42 1.14 11.88 -10.58
CA ARG A 42 1.90 12.49 -9.48
C ARG A 42 1.36 12.17 -8.10
N THR A 43 0.16 11.60 -8.03
CA THR A 43 -0.42 11.08 -6.80
C THR A 43 -0.90 9.66 -7.03
N GLY A 44 -0.82 8.83 -6.00
CA GLY A 44 -1.39 7.49 -6.01
C GLY A 44 -2.06 7.19 -4.69
N THR A 45 -3.19 6.48 -4.74
CA THR A 45 -3.82 5.90 -3.53
C THR A 45 -3.88 4.40 -3.69
N CYS A 46 -3.37 3.66 -2.72
CA CYS A 46 -3.40 2.21 -2.72
C CYS A 46 -4.15 1.68 -1.50
N VAL A 47 -4.94 0.63 -1.70
CA VAL A 47 -5.55 -0.15 -0.61
C VAL A 47 -4.71 -1.39 -0.39
N TRP A 48 -4.17 -1.52 0.82
CA TRP A 48 -3.34 -2.64 1.25
C TRP A 48 -4.04 -3.46 2.33
N GLU A 49 -3.67 -4.73 2.44
CA GLU A 49 -3.95 -5.60 3.57
C GLU A 49 -2.61 -6.07 4.16
N ALA A 50 -2.43 -5.89 5.46
CA ALA A 50 -1.19 -6.19 6.19
C ALA A 50 -1.46 -6.44 7.68
N ALA A 51 -0.44 -6.86 8.44
CA ALA A 51 -0.52 -7.04 9.90
C ALA A 51 -0.41 -5.71 10.66
N SER A 52 0.27 -4.70 10.10
CA SER A 52 0.37 -3.35 10.68
C SER A 52 0.50 -2.27 9.60
N VAL A 53 0.21 -1.02 9.96
CA VAL A 53 0.51 0.16 9.12
C VAL A 53 2.03 0.27 8.88
N ASN A 54 2.83 -0.07 9.89
CA ASN A 54 4.28 0.04 9.83
C ASN A 54 4.90 -0.90 8.79
N ASP A 55 4.33 -2.10 8.59
CA ASP A 55 4.82 -3.04 7.57
C ASP A 55 4.69 -2.44 6.16
N VAL A 56 3.55 -1.80 5.87
CA VAL A 56 3.30 -1.13 4.58
C VAL A 56 4.20 0.11 4.44
N GLN A 57 4.28 0.94 5.48
CA GLN A 57 5.10 2.16 5.47
C GLN A 57 6.58 1.82 5.24
N SER A 58 7.12 0.86 5.99
CA SER A 58 8.54 0.48 5.90
C SER A 58 8.87 -0.11 4.53
N TYR A 59 8.00 -0.97 3.99
CA TYR A 59 8.17 -1.52 2.64
C TYR A 59 8.20 -0.42 1.58
N LEU A 60 7.28 0.55 1.65
CA LEU A 60 7.22 1.64 0.69
C LEU A 60 8.40 2.61 0.83
N ASP A 61 8.84 2.89 2.05
CA ASP A 61 9.99 3.76 2.29
C ASP A 61 11.30 3.10 1.81
N GLU A 62 11.45 1.79 1.99
CA GLU A 62 12.59 1.05 1.45
C GLU A 62 12.63 1.08 -0.08
N LYS A 63 11.48 0.86 -0.74
CA LYS A 63 11.43 0.68 -2.20
C LYS A 63 11.26 1.98 -2.97
N MET A 64 10.58 2.98 -2.40
CA MET A 64 10.05 4.11 -3.16
C MET A 64 10.45 5.49 -2.63
N SER A 65 11.18 5.59 -1.51
CA SER A 65 11.50 6.89 -0.88
C SER A 65 12.31 7.85 -1.76
N SER A 66 13.07 7.35 -2.74
CA SER A 66 13.78 8.19 -3.71
C SER A 66 12.86 8.81 -4.77
N MET A 67 11.66 8.28 -4.98
CA MET A 67 10.74 8.65 -6.06
C MET A 67 9.43 9.27 -5.56
N ALA A 68 9.06 8.99 -4.31
CA ALA A 68 7.83 9.45 -3.69
C ALA A 68 7.97 9.62 -2.17
N LYS A 69 7.17 10.53 -1.62
CA LYS A 69 6.84 10.53 -0.19
C LYS A 69 5.58 9.70 0.02
N ASN A 70 5.64 8.73 0.93
CA ASN A 70 4.53 7.83 1.23
C ASN A 70 3.96 8.13 2.62
N VAL A 71 2.64 8.11 2.75
CA VAL A 71 1.95 8.25 4.04
C VAL A 71 0.94 7.12 4.16
N CYS A 72 1.12 6.27 5.17
CA CYS A 72 0.24 5.15 5.44
C CYS A 72 -0.62 5.37 6.69
N TYR A 73 -1.86 4.87 6.67
CA TYR A 73 -2.72 4.86 7.85
C TYR A 73 -3.68 3.66 7.84
N GLU A 74 -4.07 3.21 9.04
CA GLU A 74 -5.06 2.16 9.19
C GLU A 74 -6.45 2.68 8.84
N VAL A 75 -7.20 1.90 8.06
CA VAL A 75 -8.59 2.21 7.74
C VAL A 75 -9.48 1.85 8.92
N ASN A 76 -10.35 2.76 9.32
CA ASN A 76 -11.50 2.42 10.16
C ASN A 76 -12.50 1.59 9.36
N ASP A 77 -12.36 0.26 9.42
CA ASP A 77 -13.13 -0.68 8.63
C ASP A 77 -14.61 -0.78 9.03
N THR A 78 -14.98 -0.31 10.24
CA THR A 78 -16.38 -0.22 10.68
C THR A 78 -17.17 0.90 10.02
N MET A 79 -16.47 1.95 9.58
CA MET A 79 -17.07 3.14 8.95
C MET A 79 -16.81 3.20 7.44
N ALA A 80 -15.87 2.41 6.94
CA ALA A 80 -15.49 2.42 5.54
C ALA A 80 -16.55 1.77 4.65
N LEU A 81 -16.78 2.36 3.48
CA LEU A 81 -17.67 1.83 2.46
C LEU A 81 -16.84 1.43 1.22
N GLY A 82 -17.15 0.26 0.65
CA GLY A 82 -16.48 -0.21 -0.57
C GLY A 82 -15.11 -0.86 -0.34
N LEU A 83 -14.82 -1.31 0.88
CA LEU A 83 -13.61 -2.10 1.13
C LEU A 83 -13.64 -3.42 0.35
N PRO A 84 -12.47 -3.88 -0.14
CA PRO A 84 -12.35 -5.19 -0.75
C PRO A 84 -12.57 -6.30 0.29
N GLN A 85 -12.69 -7.55 -0.15
CA GLN A 85 -12.75 -8.68 0.75
C GLN A 85 -11.36 -8.91 1.38
N LYS A 86 -11.31 -9.01 2.72
CA LYS A 86 -10.09 -9.47 3.41
C LYS A 86 -9.78 -10.91 2.98
N THR A 87 -8.52 -11.17 2.69
CA THR A 87 -8.08 -12.49 2.19
C THR A 87 -6.89 -13.05 2.96
N MET A 88 -6.27 -12.23 3.80
CA MET A 88 -5.26 -12.67 4.73
C MET A 88 -5.95 -13.02 6.04
N GLU A 89 -5.66 -14.20 6.56
CA GLU A 89 -6.06 -14.53 7.92
C GLU A 89 -5.36 -13.56 8.89
N ALA A 90 -6.07 -13.16 9.95
CA ALA A 90 -5.44 -12.42 11.01
C ALA A 90 -4.28 -13.27 11.55
N ALA A 91 -3.07 -12.72 11.58
CA ALA A 91 -1.96 -13.39 12.22
C ALA A 91 -2.41 -13.77 13.64
N ALA A 92 -2.45 -15.07 13.93
CA ALA A 92 -2.81 -15.55 15.24
C ALA A 92 -1.87 -14.86 16.24
N THR A 93 -2.42 -14.05 17.14
CA THR A 93 -1.67 -13.53 18.27
C THR A 93 -1.13 -14.73 19.03
N ALA A 94 0.18 -14.97 18.95
CA ALA A 94 0.86 -15.86 19.87
C ALA A 94 0.60 -15.29 21.27
N GLY A 95 -0.12 -16.07 22.09
CA GLY A 95 -0.47 -15.73 23.47
C GLY A 95 0.72 -15.76 24.41
#